data_AF-A0A944MY52-F1
#
_entry.id   AF-A0A944MY52-F1
#
_cell.length_a   1.000
_cell.length_b   1.000
_cell.length_c   1.000
_cell.angle_alpha   90.00
_cell.angle_beta   90.00
_cell.angle_gamma   90.00
#
_symmetry.space_group_name_H-M   'P 1'
#
loop_
_entity.id
_entity.type
_entity.pdbx_description
1 polymer ?
#
loop_
_entity_poly.entity_id
_entity_poly.type
_entity_poly.pdbx_seq_one_letter_code
_entity_poly.pdbx_strand_id
1 'polypeptide(L)'
;MKNSPSNSLVPSNGSSDVTFSRDEAIPASVTCNIHPWMKAYLVIRPNPYGVVTSADGSFEIENLPVGEELEFQLWHEKGGYLDEFTLGGKKTSAKRGRIDFTVEEGGTDLGDIVVDGKVFN
;
A
#
# COMPACT_ATOMS: atom_id res chain seq x y z
N MET A 1 14.88 2.10 0.37
CA MET A 1 14.31 3.45 0.24
C MET A 1 15.19 4.23 -0.72
N LYS A 2 14.60 4.92 -1.69
CA LYS A 2 15.30 5.74 -2.69
C LYS A 2 15.39 7.21 -2.27
N ASN A 3 14.46 7.70 -1.45
CA ASN A 3 14.47 9.04 -0.88
C ASN A 3 15.23 9.05 0.45
N SER A 4 15.94 10.13 0.72
CA SER A 4 16.68 10.31 1.98
C SER A 4 15.71 10.48 3.16
N PRO A 5 16.02 9.91 4.34
CA PRO A 5 15.23 10.15 5.54
C PRO A 5 15.36 11.61 5.99
N SER A 6 14.29 12.15 6.56
CA SER A 6 14.25 13.48 7.20
C SER A 6 13.82 13.33 8.65
N ASN A 7 14.42 14.11 9.54
CA ASN A 7 14.08 14.14 10.96
C ASN A 7 14.23 15.58 11.48
N SER A 8 13.13 16.33 11.40
CA SER A 8 13.06 17.71 11.86
C SER A 8 12.28 17.81 13.16
N LEU A 9 12.74 18.67 14.06
CA LEU A 9 11.98 19.04 15.25
C LEU A 9 10.84 19.98 14.85
N VAL A 10 9.60 19.55 15.06
CA VAL A 10 8.39 20.34 14.76
C VAL A 10 7.79 20.83 16.09
N PRO A 11 7.75 22.14 16.36
CA PRO A 11 7.12 22.68 17.56
C PRO A 11 5.58 22.53 17.52
N SER A 12 4.92 22.76 18.64
CA SER A 12 3.44 22.84 18.67
C SER A 12 2.94 23.87 17.66
N ASN A 13 1.94 23.51 16.86
CA ASN A 13 1.40 24.29 15.75
C ASN A 13 2.41 24.65 14.64
N GLY A 14 3.58 24.01 14.62
CA GLY A 14 4.55 24.12 13.53
C GLY A 14 4.29 23.12 12.40
N SER A 15 4.93 23.35 11.27
CA SER A 15 5.01 22.42 10.14
C SER A 15 6.46 22.29 9.66
N SER A 16 6.74 21.24 8.91
CA SER A 16 8.00 21.05 8.18
C SER A 16 7.69 20.46 6.83
N ASP A 17 8.24 21.04 5.78
CA ASP A 17 8.08 20.53 4.42
C ASP A 17 9.17 19.51 4.11
N VAL A 18 8.78 18.41 3.47
CA VAL A 18 9.69 17.38 2.98
C VAL A 18 9.27 17.02 1.57
N THR A 19 10.20 17.15 0.62
CA THR A 19 9.95 16.82 -0.79
C THR A 19 10.51 15.44 -1.12
N PHE A 20 9.68 14.60 -1.74
CA PHE A 20 10.08 13.29 -2.24
C PHE A 20 10.20 13.36 -3.77
N SER A 21 11.35 12.95 -4.30
CA SER A 21 11.67 13.05 -5.74
C SER A 21 11.62 11.71 -6.46
N ARG A 22 11.48 10.61 -5.72
CA ARG A 22 11.52 9.25 -6.27
C ARG A 22 10.36 8.43 -5.72
N ASP A 23 9.87 7.50 -6.52
CA ASP A 23 8.93 6.48 -6.08
C ASP A 23 9.59 5.52 -5.08
N GLU A 24 8.77 4.93 -4.20
CA GLU A 24 9.20 3.88 -3.27
C GLU A 24 8.49 2.57 -3.54
N ALA A 25 9.21 1.46 -3.36
CA ALA A 25 8.65 0.13 -3.55
C ALA A 25 7.82 -0.37 -2.35
N ILE A 26 7.87 0.35 -1.23
CA ILE A 26 7.03 0.18 -0.04
C ILE A 26 6.66 1.55 0.50
N PRO A 27 5.57 1.67 1.27
CA PRO A 27 5.25 2.91 1.97
C PRO A 27 6.40 3.34 2.89
N ALA A 28 6.77 4.61 2.83
CA ALA A 28 7.77 5.21 3.72
C ALA A 28 7.17 5.42 5.11
N SER A 29 7.87 4.99 6.16
CA SER A 29 7.41 5.20 7.52
C SER A 29 7.57 6.66 7.95
N VAL A 30 6.50 7.26 8.45
CA VAL A 30 6.51 8.56 9.11
C VAL A 30 6.28 8.32 10.60
N THR A 31 7.30 8.56 11.42
CA THR A 31 7.28 8.23 12.85
C THR A 31 7.70 9.43 13.69
N CYS A 32 7.07 9.61 14.84
CA CYS A 32 7.58 10.52 15.86
C CYS A 32 8.57 9.80 16.76
N ASN A 33 9.79 10.33 16.89
CA ASN A 33 10.82 9.74 17.76
C ASN A 33 10.55 9.94 19.26
N ILE A 34 9.62 10.84 19.62
CA ILE A 34 9.27 11.16 21.01
C ILE A 34 8.00 10.40 21.45
N HIS A 35 7.07 10.19 20.52
CA HIS A 35 5.78 9.55 20.77
C HIS A 35 5.65 8.28 19.92
N PRO A 36 6.07 7.10 20.41
CA PRO A 36 6.16 5.88 19.59
C PRO A 36 4.84 5.41 18.97
N TRP A 37 3.70 5.84 19.51
CA TRP A 37 2.37 5.55 18.96
C TRP A 37 2.02 6.38 17.71
N MET A 38 2.72 7.49 17.46
CA MET A 38 2.51 8.31 16.28
C MET A 38 3.26 7.71 15.10
N LYS A 39 2.53 6.92 14.32
CA LYS A 39 3.02 6.30 13.10
C LYS A 39 2.04 6.52 11.97
N ALA A 40 2.58 6.81 10.80
CA ALA A 40 1.88 6.83 9.55
C ALA A 40 2.78 6.22 8.47
N TYR A 41 2.18 5.96 7.32
CA TYR A 41 2.85 5.42 6.15
C TYR A 41 2.53 6.30 4.95
N LEU A 42 3.57 6.72 4.23
CA LEU A 42 3.47 7.54 3.05
C LEU A 42 3.71 6.70 1.81
N VAL A 43 2.68 6.57 0.96
CA VAL A 43 2.75 5.86 -0.31
C VAL A 43 3.24 6.83 -1.40
N ILE A 44 4.45 6.63 -1.92
CA ILE A 44 5.06 7.52 -2.91
C ILE A 44 5.09 6.82 -4.26
N ARG A 45 4.17 7.20 -5.16
CA ARG A 45 4.01 6.59 -6.49
C ARG A 45 3.97 7.66 -7.59
N PRO A 46 4.38 7.31 -8.82
CA PRO A 46 4.27 8.22 -9.97
C PRO A 46 2.85 8.28 -10.55
N ASN A 47 1.92 7.48 -10.05
CA ASN A 47 0.54 7.39 -10.49
C ASN A 47 -0.42 7.64 -9.30
N PRO A 48 -1.69 8.01 -9.55
CA PRO A 48 -2.64 8.33 -8.49
C PRO A 48 -3.35 7.11 -7.90
N TYR A 49 -3.00 5.90 -8.32
CA TYR A 49 -3.77 4.70 -7.98
C TYR A 49 -3.27 4.06 -6.68
N GLY A 50 -4.16 4.00 -5.70
CA GLY A 50 -3.93 3.35 -4.42
C GLY A 50 -5.17 3.46 -3.57
N VAL A 51 -5.39 2.47 -2.71
CA VAL A 51 -6.53 2.43 -1.81
C VAL A 51 -6.12 1.79 -0.49
N VAL A 52 -6.74 2.23 0.59
CA VAL A 52 -6.68 1.57 1.89
C VAL A 52 -8.02 0.88 2.09
N THR A 53 -8.00 -0.39 2.46
CA THR A 53 -9.22 -1.15 2.73
C THR A 53 -10.01 -0.52 3.87
N SER A 54 -11.33 -0.54 3.75
CA SER A 54 -12.27 -0.21 4.81
C SER A 54 -12.16 -1.19 5.98
N ALA A 55 -12.82 -0.87 7.10
CA ALA A 55 -12.80 -1.70 8.31
C ALA A 55 -13.40 -3.12 8.11
N ASP A 56 -14.27 -3.28 7.11
CA ASP A 56 -14.85 -4.56 6.69
C ASP A 56 -14.02 -5.29 5.63
N GLY A 57 -12.88 -4.72 5.21
CA GLY A 57 -12.00 -5.26 4.18
C GLY A 57 -12.35 -4.84 2.75
N SER A 58 -13.47 -4.13 2.54
CA SER A 58 -13.87 -3.67 1.20
C SER A 58 -12.93 -2.59 0.66
N PHE A 59 -12.74 -2.56 -0.66
CA PHE A 59 -12.01 -1.51 -1.35
C PHE A 59 -12.49 -1.39 -2.80
N GLU A 60 -12.28 -0.22 -3.38
CA GLU A 60 -12.54 0.06 -4.79
C GLU A 60 -11.45 1.00 -5.31
N ILE A 61 -10.97 0.77 -6.53
CA ILE A 61 -10.05 1.67 -7.23
C ILE A 61 -10.72 2.08 -8.53
N GLU A 62 -11.21 3.30 -8.56
CA GLU A 62 -11.89 3.86 -9.73
C GLU A 62 -10.90 4.38 -10.78
N ASN A 63 -11.40 4.57 -12.01
CA ASN A 63 -10.69 5.23 -13.10
C ASN A 63 -9.37 4.57 -13.52
N LEU A 64 -9.28 3.24 -13.39
CA LEU A 64 -8.14 2.49 -13.89
C LEU A 64 -8.15 2.42 -15.43
N PRO A 65 -6.98 2.43 -16.10
CA PRO A 65 -6.89 2.23 -17.54
C PRO A 65 -7.46 0.87 -17.95
N VAL A 66 -8.47 0.88 -18.82
CA VAL A 66 -9.11 -0.33 -19.35
C VAL A 66 -8.25 -0.95 -20.45
N GLY A 67 -8.14 -2.29 -20.46
CA GLY A 67 -7.42 -3.04 -21.49
C GLY A 67 -5.90 -3.08 -21.32
N GLU A 68 -5.36 -2.41 -20.30
CA GLU A 68 -3.95 -2.50 -19.92
C GLU A 68 -3.75 -3.56 -18.84
N GLU A 69 -2.62 -4.28 -18.92
CA GLU A 69 -2.14 -5.14 -17.84
C GLU A 69 -1.50 -4.26 -16.77
N LEU A 70 -2.06 -4.28 -15.56
CA LEU A 70 -1.65 -3.46 -14.44
C LEU A 70 -1.09 -4.33 -13.31
N GLU A 71 0.06 -3.92 -12.77
CA GLU A 71 0.64 -4.52 -11.57
C GLU A 71 0.09 -3.82 -10.31
N PHE A 72 -0.60 -4.59 -9.47
CA PHE A 72 -1.02 -4.18 -8.13
C PHE A 72 -0.08 -4.77 -7.08
N GLN A 73 0.06 -4.05 -5.96
CA GLN A 73 0.89 -4.50 -4.85
C GLN A 73 0.11 -4.49 -3.54
N LEU A 74 0.09 -5.64 -2.88
CA LEU A 74 -0.50 -5.87 -1.57
C LEU A 74 0.55 -5.67 -0.48
N TRP A 75 0.24 -4.83 0.50
CA TRP A 75 1.12 -4.53 1.61
C TRP A 75 0.32 -4.21 2.88
N HIS A 76 0.83 -4.61 4.03
CA HIS A 76 0.26 -4.29 5.34
C HIS A 76 1.33 -3.84 6.33
N GLU A 77 0.99 -2.94 7.26
CA GLU A 77 1.95 -2.34 8.18
C GLU A 77 2.68 -3.32 9.12
N LYS A 78 2.02 -4.42 9.48
CA LYS A 78 2.57 -5.51 10.30
C LYS A 78 3.27 -6.58 9.46
N GLY A 79 2.65 -6.98 8.34
CA GLY A 79 3.12 -8.09 7.52
C GLY A 79 4.19 -7.71 6.49
N GLY A 80 4.34 -6.41 6.20
CA GLY A 80 5.14 -5.96 5.07
C GLY A 80 4.48 -6.38 3.76
N TYR A 81 5.22 -7.03 2.87
CA TYR A 81 4.63 -7.59 1.65
C TYR A 81 3.77 -8.81 1.97
N LEU A 82 2.60 -8.86 1.34
CA LEU A 82 1.70 -10.00 1.49
C LEU A 82 2.01 -11.04 0.41
N ASP A 83 2.99 -11.90 0.69
CA ASP A 83 3.51 -12.87 -0.29
C ASP A 83 2.62 -14.11 -0.46
N GLU A 84 1.81 -14.44 0.55
CA GLU A 84 0.90 -15.59 0.54
C GLU A 84 -0.51 -15.13 0.92
N PHE A 85 -1.47 -15.40 0.03
CA PHE A 85 -2.89 -15.09 0.23
C PHE A 85 -3.76 -15.98 -0.65
N THR A 86 -5.06 -15.95 -0.41
CA THR A 86 -6.05 -16.62 -1.27
C THR A 86 -6.78 -15.56 -2.07
N LEU A 87 -6.80 -15.68 -3.39
CA LEU A 87 -7.50 -14.78 -4.30
C LEU A 87 -8.65 -15.54 -4.95
N GLY A 88 -9.89 -15.11 -4.71
CA GLY A 88 -11.08 -15.75 -5.30
C GLY A 88 -11.17 -17.25 -4.98
N GLY A 89 -10.76 -17.65 -3.77
CA GLY A 89 -10.73 -19.05 -3.32
C GLY A 89 -9.52 -19.87 -3.77
N LYS A 90 -8.59 -19.31 -4.56
CA LYS A 90 -7.36 -19.99 -4.98
C LYS A 90 -6.16 -19.49 -4.16
N LYS A 91 -5.39 -20.42 -3.59
CA LYS A 91 -4.11 -20.09 -2.94
C LYS A 91 -3.14 -19.54 -3.97
N THR A 92 -2.58 -18.37 -3.66
CA THR A 92 -1.67 -17.61 -4.51
C THR A 92 -0.43 -17.25 -3.71
N SER A 93 0.73 -17.41 -4.34
CA SER A 93 1.99 -16.88 -3.83
C SER A 93 2.51 -15.87 -4.84
N ALA A 94 2.71 -14.63 -4.38
CA ALA A 94 3.05 -13.50 -5.23
C ALA A 94 4.23 -12.76 -4.61
N LYS A 95 5.36 -12.73 -5.32
CA LYS A 95 6.58 -12.13 -4.78
C LYS A 95 6.36 -10.65 -4.51
N ARG A 96 6.60 -10.21 -3.27
CA ARG A 96 6.40 -8.83 -2.79
C ARG A 96 4.95 -8.37 -2.89
N GLY A 97 4.01 -9.32 -2.77
CA GLY A 97 2.58 -9.09 -2.92
C GLY A 97 2.16 -8.53 -4.27
N ARG A 98 2.94 -8.76 -5.33
CA ARG A 98 2.67 -8.23 -6.68
C ARG A 98 1.82 -9.17 -7.49
N ILE A 99 0.74 -8.64 -8.05
CA ILE A 99 -0.22 -9.36 -8.90
C ILE A 99 -0.53 -8.52 -10.12
N ASP A 100 -0.59 -9.19 -11.26
CA ASP A 100 -0.91 -8.56 -12.54
C ASP A 100 -2.36 -8.89 -12.91
N PHE A 101 -3.12 -7.86 -13.30
CA PHE A 101 -4.48 -8.01 -13.81
C PHE A 101 -4.73 -7.10 -14.99
N THR A 102 -5.55 -7.60 -15.91
CA THR A 102 -6.13 -6.77 -16.97
C THR A 102 -7.46 -6.21 -16.49
N VAL A 103 -7.63 -4.90 -16.58
CA VAL A 103 -8.90 -4.25 -16.24
C VAL A 103 -9.85 -4.36 -17.44
N GLU A 104 -11.00 -5.01 -17.25
CA GLU A 104 -12.01 -5.17 -18.29
C GLU A 104 -12.99 -3.99 -18.33
N GLU A 105 -13.62 -3.79 -19.49
CA GLU A 105 -14.65 -2.77 -19.67
C GLU A 105 -15.89 -3.14 -18.83
N GLY A 106 -16.19 -2.33 -17.81
CA GLY A 106 -17.24 -2.64 -16.82
C GLY A 106 -16.71 -2.94 -15.41
N GLY A 107 -15.39 -2.94 -15.23
CA GLY A 107 -14.74 -3.18 -13.94
C GLY A 107 -14.32 -4.65 -13.77
N THR A 108 -13.34 -4.87 -12.90
CA THR A 108 -12.81 -6.20 -12.59
C THR A 108 -13.08 -6.52 -11.13
N ASP A 109 -13.89 -7.54 -10.87
CA ASP A 109 -14.06 -8.10 -9.53
C ASP A 109 -12.93 -9.08 -9.23
N LEU A 110 -12.16 -8.80 -8.18
CA LEU A 110 -11.05 -9.65 -7.71
C LEU A 110 -11.54 -10.77 -6.77
N GLY A 111 -12.79 -10.73 -6.34
CA GLY A 111 -13.32 -11.54 -5.26
C GLY A 111 -12.61 -11.27 -3.93
N ASP A 112 -12.65 -12.25 -3.04
CA ASP A 112 -12.02 -12.12 -1.73
C ASP A 112 -10.50 -12.33 -1.80
N ILE A 113 -9.75 -11.39 -1.23
CA ILE A 113 -8.32 -11.53 -0.94
C ILE A 113 -8.17 -11.88 0.54
N VAL A 114 -8.01 -13.17 0.84
CA VAL A 114 -7.91 -13.68 2.21
C VAL A 114 -6.45 -13.89 2.60
N VAL A 115 -6.03 -13.24 3.68
CA VAL A 115 -4.68 -13.32 4.25
C VAL A 115 -4.74 -14.07 5.58
N ASP A 116 -3.78 -14.95 5.86
CA ASP A 116 -3.72 -15.63 7.16
C ASP A 116 -3.42 -14.60 8.27
N GLY A 117 -4.24 -14.59 9.33
CA GLY A 117 -4.10 -13.64 10.44
C GLY A 117 -2.75 -13.73 11.18
N LYS A 118 -2.01 -14.83 11.04
CA LYS A 118 -0.64 -14.96 11.55
C LYS A 118 0.33 -13.96 10.95
N VAL A 119 0.04 -13.41 9.78
CA VAL A 119 0.86 -12.38 9.13
C VAL A 119 0.84 -11.05 9.92
N PHE A 120 -0.11 -10.88 10.83
CA PHE A 120 -0.30 -9.63 11.59
C PHE A 120 0.15 -9.69 13.06
N ASN A 121 0.53 -10.87 13.55
CA ASN A 121 0.96 -11.11 14.94
C ASN A 121 2.48 -11.23 15.05
#